data_AF-A0A7C6VXF5-F1
#
_entry.id   AF-A0A7C6VXF5-F1
#
_cell.length_a   1.000
_cell.length_b   1.000
_cell.length_c   1.000
_cell.angle_alpha   90.00
_cell.angle_beta   90.00
_cell.angle_gamma   90.00
#
_symmetry.space_group_name_H-M   'P 1'
#
loop_
_entity.id
_entity.type
_entity.pdbx_description
1 polymer ?
#
loop_
_entity_poly.entity_id
_entity_poly.type
_entity_poly.pdbx_seq_one_letter_code
_entity_poly.pdbx_strand_id
1 'polypeptide(L)'
;MSDDVRQFDSRDAAVTALRRHLLEKGNRFEFGPDYKGNGKVLASVRQTVRMYEGMGYAKLIELGDPPVYAMLERGHREVHVFQPRDPQVRRWLENEQADPNDPAIRAYVLGQSGLSEDDLAVAAKPRRYHINEVDEVFIVTTEDGD
;
A
#
# COMPACT_ATOMS: atom_id res chain seq x y z
N MET A 1 -15.65 -27.02 -10.05
CA MET A 1 -14.62 -25.97 -9.86
C MET A 1 -14.91 -25.32 -8.52
N SER A 2 -14.03 -25.56 -7.55
CA SER A 2 -14.26 -25.32 -6.11
C SER A 2 -14.13 -23.84 -5.72
N ASP A 3 -14.75 -23.46 -4.61
CA ASP A 3 -14.78 -22.08 -4.09
C ASP A 3 -13.38 -21.51 -3.82
N ASP A 4 -12.39 -22.35 -3.53
CA ASP A 4 -10.98 -21.97 -3.38
C ASP A 4 -10.39 -21.30 -4.64
N VAL A 5 -10.75 -21.79 -5.83
CA VAL A 5 -10.28 -21.22 -7.10
C VAL A 5 -10.91 -19.84 -7.32
N ARG A 6 -12.21 -19.69 -7.01
CA ARG A 6 -12.92 -18.40 -7.14
C ARG A 6 -12.39 -17.35 -6.16
N GLN A 7 -12.04 -17.76 -4.94
CA GLN A 7 -11.49 -16.87 -3.93
C GLN A 7 -10.07 -16.41 -4.29
N PHE A 8 -9.26 -17.31 -4.85
CA PHE A 8 -7.93 -16.99 -5.37
C PHE A 8 -8.00 -15.97 -6.52
N ASP A 9 -8.86 -16.22 -7.53
CA ASP A 9 -9.05 -15.31 -8.67
C ASP A 9 -9.56 -13.93 -8.23
N SER A 10 -10.49 -13.89 -7.27
CA SER A 10 -11.02 -12.62 -6.74
C SER A 10 -9.97 -11.83 -5.96
N ARG A 11 -9.06 -12.51 -5.25
CA ARG A 11 -7.97 -11.86 -4.53
C ARG A 11 -6.95 -11.27 -5.49
N ASP A 12 -6.57 -12.01 -6.52
CA ASP A 12 -5.62 -11.55 -7.54
C ASP A 12 -6.19 -10.37 -8.34
N ALA A 13 -7.50 -10.40 -8.64
CA ALA A 13 -8.20 -9.28 -9.24
C ALA A 13 -8.17 -8.04 -8.34
N ALA A 14 -8.39 -8.20 -7.02
CA ALA A 14 -8.35 -7.09 -6.07
C ALA A 14 -6.92 -6.49 -5.94
N VAL A 15 -5.89 -7.33 -5.85
CA VAL A 15 -4.49 -6.89 -5.82
C VAL A 15 -4.11 -6.16 -7.11
N THR A 16 -4.56 -6.66 -8.26
CA THR A 16 -4.31 -6.05 -9.57
C THR A 16 -5.01 -4.70 -9.69
N ALA A 17 -6.27 -4.60 -9.28
CA ALA A 17 -7.02 -3.34 -9.26
C ALA A 17 -6.38 -2.31 -8.33
N LEU A 18 -5.94 -2.75 -7.15
CA LEU A 18 -5.23 -1.89 -6.19
C LEU A 18 -3.91 -1.36 -6.76
N ARG A 19 -3.08 -2.23 -7.37
CA ARG A 19 -1.82 -1.81 -8.01
C ARG A 19 -2.08 -0.80 -9.13
N ARG A 20 -3.13 -1.01 -9.93
CA ARG A 20 -3.55 -0.03 -10.96
C ARG A 20 -3.91 1.32 -10.35
N HIS A 21 -4.73 1.34 -9.30
CA HIS A 21 -5.15 2.57 -8.60
C HIS A 21 -3.98 3.33 -7.98
N LEU A 22 -3.14 2.63 -7.21
CA LEU A 22 -1.98 3.23 -6.54
C LEU A 22 -0.99 3.82 -7.55
N LEU A 23 -0.75 3.11 -8.64
CA LEU A 23 0.28 3.47 -9.61
C LEU A 23 -0.24 4.27 -10.82
N GLU A 24 -1.51 4.68 -10.86
CA GLU A 24 -2.05 5.54 -11.94
C GLU A 24 -1.07 6.65 -12.34
N LYS A 25 -0.97 6.92 -13.65
CA LYS A 25 0.00 7.89 -14.17
C LYS A 25 -0.26 9.26 -13.56
N GLY A 26 0.76 9.81 -12.91
CA GLY A 26 0.68 11.06 -12.16
C GLY A 26 0.74 10.89 -10.65
N ASN A 27 0.33 9.72 -10.12
CA ASN A 27 0.51 9.44 -8.68
C ASN A 27 2.00 9.37 -8.34
N ARG A 28 2.33 9.90 -7.17
CA ARG A 28 3.71 9.97 -6.66
C ARG A 28 3.77 9.48 -5.22
N PHE A 29 4.87 8.84 -4.89
CA PHE A 29 5.21 8.39 -3.56
C PHE A 29 6.40 9.19 -3.04
N GLU A 30 6.36 9.54 -1.77
CA GLU A 30 7.44 10.21 -1.07
C GLU A 30 7.62 9.51 0.27
N PHE A 31 8.84 9.38 0.75
CA PHE A 31 9.05 8.97 2.13
C PHE A 31 8.60 10.09 3.07
N GLY A 32 7.68 9.77 3.98
CA GLY A 32 7.29 10.65 5.06
C GLY A 32 8.30 10.60 6.21
N PRO A 33 8.09 11.38 7.28
CA PRO A 33 8.97 11.35 8.43
C PRO A 33 8.97 9.97 9.08
N ASP A 34 10.17 9.45 9.33
CA ASP A 34 10.37 8.21 10.06
C ASP A 34 9.78 8.31 11.47
N TYR A 35 8.68 7.59 11.72
CA TYR A 35 8.14 7.44 13.06
C TYR A 35 8.90 6.35 13.81
N LYS A 36 10.22 6.58 14.00
CA LYS A 36 11.05 5.83 14.95
C LYS A 36 10.53 6.13 16.35
N GLY A 37 9.59 5.29 16.79
CA GLY A 37 8.56 5.67 17.75
C GLY A 37 9.04 6.24 19.08
N ASN A 38 8.30 7.23 19.57
CA ASN A 38 8.14 7.52 21.01
C ASN A 38 7.36 6.37 21.70
N GLY A 39 7.88 5.14 21.65
CA GLY A 39 7.42 4.02 22.48
C GLY A 39 6.22 3.18 22.01
N LYS A 40 5.62 3.45 20.84
CA LYS A 40 4.58 2.57 20.26
C LYS A 40 5.13 1.80 19.06
N VAL A 41 5.36 0.51 19.26
CA VAL A 41 5.78 -0.46 18.23
C VAL A 41 4.53 -1.01 17.54
N LEU A 42 4.48 -0.92 16.20
CA LEU A 42 3.42 -1.54 15.40
C LEU A 42 3.96 -2.83 14.77
N ALA A 43 3.65 -3.98 15.38
CA ALA A 43 4.24 -5.26 15.00
C ALA A 43 3.49 -5.98 13.87
N SER A 44 2.29 -5.52 13.48
CA SER A 44 1.49 -6.19 12.45
C SER A 44 0.45 -5.29 11.79
N VAL A 45 0.07 -5.64 10.55
CA VAL A 45 -1.06 -4.98 9.86
C VAL A 45 -2.32 -4.99 10.72
N ARG A 46 -2.65 -6.12 11.36
CA ARG A 46 -3.86 -6.25 12.18
C ARG A 46 -3.86 -5.27 13.37
N GLN A 47 -2.72 -5.06 14.01
CA GLN A 47 -2.60 -4.10 15.11
C GLN A 47 -2.79 -2.67 14.62
N THR A 48 -2.14 -2.31 13.51
CA THR A 48 -2.22 -0.97 12.91
C THR A 48 -3.63 -0.66 12.40
N VAL A 49 -4.30 -1.64 11.78
CA VAL A 49 -5.71 -1.53 11.37
C VAL A 49 -6.60 -1.14 12.55
N ARG A 50 -6.50 -1.84 13.68
CA ARG A 50 -7.30 -1.54 14.87
C ARG A 50 -7.05 -0.14 15.41
N MET A 51 -5.81 0.35 15.31
CA MET A 51 -5.47 1.73 15.69
C MET A 51 -6.21 2.73 14.79
N TYR A 52 -6.18 2.55 13.47
CA TYR A 52 -6.89 3.43 12.53
C TYR A 52 -8.41 3.34 12.67
N GLU A 53 -8.97 2.15 12.88
CA GLU A 53 -10.40 1.96 13.19
C GLU A 53 -10.81 2.75 14.45
N GLY A 54 -9.97 2.74 15.50
CA GLY A 54 -10.17 3.58 16.69
C GLY A 54 -10.08 5.09 16.45
N MET A 55 -9.47 5.51 15.34
CA MET A 55 -9.43 6.91 14.87
C MET A 55 -10.59 7.25 13.91
N GLY A 56 -11.54 6.34 13.72
CA GLY A 56 -12.73 6.52 12.88
C GLY A 56 -12.52 6.21 11.40
N TYR A 57 -11.46 5.46 11.04
CA TYR A 57 -11.32 4.93 9.68
C TYR A 57 -12.18 3.68 9.50
N ALA A 58 -12.81 3.55 8.34
CA ALA A 58 -13.50 2.33 7.92
C ALA A 58 -12.53 1.45 7.14
N LYS A 59 -12.39 0.18 7.52
CA LYS A 59 -11.62 -0.80 6.76
C LYS A 59 -12.40 -1.25 5.53
N LEU A 60 -11.79 -1.16 4.37
CA LEU A 60 -12.38 -1.54 3.09
C LEU A 60 -11.90 -2.91 2.61
N ILE A 61 -10.60 -3.16 2.74
CA ILE A 61 -9.94 -4.37 2.25
C ILE A 61 -8.98 -4.88 3.32
N GLU A 62 -8.93 -6.20 3.50
CA GLU A 62 -7.91 -6.91 4.28
C GLU A 62 -7.49 -8.17 3.52
N LEU A 63 -6.19 -8.35 3.28
CA LEU A 63 -5.66 -9.46 2.48
C LEU A 63 -4.63 -10.28 3.25
N GLY A 64 -4.79 -11.60 3.19
CA GLY A 64 -3.92 -12.59 3.83
C GLY A 64 -4.41 -13.05 5.20
N ASP A 65 -3.94 -14.22 5.62
CA ASP A 65 -4.11 -14.72 6.98
C ASP A 65 -2.78 -15.32 7.49
N PRO A 66 -2.08 -14.66 8.43
CA PRO A 66 -2.39 -13.34 9.00
C PRO A 66 -2.35 -12.21 7.94
N PRO A 67 -3.06 -11.08 8.15
CA PRO A 67 -3.13 -9.97 7.21
C PRO A 67 -1.74 -9.40 6.92
N VAL A 68 -1.46 -9.16 5.64
CA VAL A 68 -0.22 -8.51 5.17
C VAL A 68 -0.47 -7.23 4.41
N TYR A 69 -1.74 -6.94 4.15
CA TYR A 69 -2.18 -5.70 3.55
C TYR A 69 -3.59 -5.37 4.04
N ALA A 70 -3.85 -4.09 4.28
CA ALA A 70 -5.18 -3.55 4.50
C ALA A 70 -5.30 -2.15 3.90
N MET A 71 -6.51 -1.80 3.46
CA MET A 71 -6.87 -0.46 3.01
C MET A 71 -8.01 0.05 3.89
N LEU A 72 -7.88 1.28 4.37
CA LEU A 72 -8.87 1.97 5.16
C LEU A 72 -9.12 3.38 4.62
N GLU A 73 -10.31 3.91 4.87
CA GLU A 73 -10.68 5.27 4.48
C GLU A 73 -11.32 6.05 5.62
N ARG A 74 -11.18 7.38 5.56
CA ARG A 74 -11.95 8.31 6.40
C ARG A 74 -12.21 9.59 5.61
N GLY A 75 -13.43 9.78 5.13
CA GLY A 75 -13.78 10.90 4.26
C GLY A 75 -13.02 10.79 2.94
N HIS A 76 -12.10 11.72 2.67
CA HIS A 76 -11.25 11.70 1.47
C HIS A 76 -9.85 11.14 1.71
N ARG A 77 -9.55 10.71 2.95
CA ARG A 77 -8.25 10.16 3.32
C ARG A 77 -8.22 8.66 3.09
N GLU A 78 -7.17 8.20 2.43
CA GLU A 78 -6.90 6.81 2.17
C GLU A 78 -5.63 6.38 2.91
N VAL A 79 -5.70 5.23 3.58
CA VAL A 79 -4.58 4.64 4.33
C VAL A 79 -4.39 3.20 3.87
N HIS A 80 -3.19 2.88 3.43
CA HIS A 80 -2.79 1.51 3.14
C HIS A 80 -1.75 1.06 4.16
N VAL A 81 -2.02 -0.05 4.82
CA VAL A 81 -1.16 -0.65 5.83
C VAL A 81 -0.67 -1.97 5.29
N PHE A 82 0.65 -2.18 5.25
CA PHE A 82 1.18 -3.41 4.68
C PHE A 82 2.52 -3.84 5.26
N GLN A 83 2.79 -5.13 5.13
CA GLN A 83 4.07 -5.74 5.45
C GLN A 83 4.60 -6.41 4.18
N PRO A 84 5.61 -5.82 3.52
CA PRO A 84 6.15 -6.35 2.28
C PRO A 84 6.76 -7.73 2.53
N ARG A 85 6.21 -8.76 1.87
CA ARG A 85 6.78 -10.11 1.88
C ARG A 85 7.91 -10.28 0.88
N ASP A 86 7.94 -9.43 -0.14
CA ASP A 86 8.97 -9.42 -1.14
C ASP A 86 10.24 -8.77 -0.58
N PRO A 87 11.38 -9.49 -0.50
CA PRO A 87 12.62 -8.96 0.07
C PRO A 87 13.20 -7.79 -0.72
N GLN A 88 12.98 -7.73 -2.03
CA GLN A 88 13.46 -6.64 -2.88
C GLN A 88 12.63 -5.37 -2.64
N VAL A 89 11.30 -5.50 -2.60
CA VAL A 89 10.43 -4.37 -2.24
C VAL A 89 10.73 -3.88 -0.83
N ARG A 90 10.93 -4.80 0.12
CA ARG A 90 11.30 -4.45 1.49
C ARG A 90 12.61 -3.67 1.54
N ARG A 91 13.66 -4.12 0.85
CA ARG A 91 14.95 -3.40 0.79
C ARG A 91 14.84 -2.01 0.19
N TRP A 92 13.95 -1.79 -0.78
CA TRP A 92 13.72 -0.46 -1.35
C TRP A 92 13.01 0.46 -0.36
N LEU A 93 12.04 -0.07 0.38
CA LEU A 93 11.29 0.70 1.37
C LEU A 93 12.14 1.05 2.61
N GLU A 94 13.01 0.14 3.04
CA GLU A 94 13.96 0.35 4.15
C GLU A 94 15.12 1.31 3.76
N ASN A 95 15.33 1.55 2.46
CA ASN A 95 16.34 2.48 1.97
C ASN A 95 15.67 3.81 1.59
N GLU A 96 15.67 4.77 2.52
CA GLU A 96 15.11 6.11 2.31
C GLU A 96 15.75 6.88 1.13
N GLN A 97 16.92 6.46 0.62
CA GLN A 97 17.54 7.05 -0.57
C GLN A 97 17.03 6.47 -1.89
N ALA A 98 16.28 5.37 -1.85
CA ALA A 98 15.63 4.85 -3.04
C ALA A 98 14.55 5.85 -3.50
N ASP A 99 14.42 6.11 -4.80
CA ASP A 99 13.26 6.84 -5.30
C ASP A 99 12.10 5.85 -5.47
N PRO A 100 11.03 5.88 -4.65
CA PRO A 100 9.90 4.97 -4.81
C PRO A 100 9.14 5.19 -6.13
N ASN A 101 9.45 6.26 -6.87
CA ASN A 101 8.94 6.54 -8.21
C ASN A 101 9.90 6.13 -9.32
N ASP A 102 11.04 5.51 -9.00
CA ASP A 102 11.98 5.00 -10.00
C ASP A 102 11.23 4.07 -10.97
N PRO A 103 11.32 4.29 -12.29
CA PRO A 103 10.63 3.47 -13.27
C PRO A 103 10.92 1.96 -13.14
N ALA A 104 12.11 1.57 -12.71
CA ALA A 104 12.47 0.17 -12.50
C ALA A 104 11.76 -0.43 -11.28
N ILE A 105 11.61 0.33 -10.19
CA ILE A 105 10.84 -0.09 -9.01
C ILE A 105 9.36 -0.24 -9.38
N ARG A 106 8.80 0.75 -10.09
CA ARG A 106 7.40 0.71 -10.55
C ARG A 106 7.15 -0.46 -11.49
N ALA A 107 8.01 -0.66 -12.50
CA ALA A 107 7.90 -1.78 -13.42
C ALA A 107 7.99 -3.14 -12.71
N TYR A 108 8.86 -3.26 -11.70
CA TYR A 108 8.95 -4.47 -10.89
C TYR A 108 7.63 -4.76 -10.17
N VAL A 109 7.07 -3.78 -9.46
CA VAL A 109 5.81 -3.94 -8.71
C VAL A 109 4.63 -4.26 -9.64
N LEU A 110 4.56 -3.63 -10.81
CA LEU A 110 3.53 -3.92 -11.83
C LEU A 110 3.66 -5.33 -12.40
N GLY A 111 4.89 -5.75 -12.72
CA GLY A 111 5.18 -7.06 -13.27
C GLY A 111 4.73 -8.21 -12.36
N GLN A 112 4.72 -8.00 -11.04
CA GLN A 112 4.17 -8.97 -10.08
C GLN A 112 2.66 -9.21 -10.21
N SER A 113 1.95 -8.35 -10.94
CA SER A 113 0.53 -8.51 -11.29
C SER A 113 0.33 -8.78 -12.78
N GLY A 114 1.40 -9.07 -13.54
CA GLY A 114 1.34 -9.18 -15.00
C GLY A 114 0.96 -7.87 -15.69
N LEU A 115 1.20 -6.73 -15.05
CA LEU A 115 0.91 -5.40 -15.57
C LEU A 115 2.19 -4.73 -16.09
N SER A 116 1.98 -3.74 -16.96
CA SER A 116 2.97 -2.77 -17.43
C SER A 116 2.51 -1.34 -17.16
N GLU A 117 3.38 -0.34 -17.36
CA GLU A 117 3.01 1.08 -17.27
C GLU A 117 1.94 1.48 -18.30
N ASP A 118 1.85 0.80 -19.44
CA ASP A 118 0.86 1.08 -20.48
C ASP A 118 -0.56 0.70 -20.06
N ASP A 119 -0.69 -0.27 -19.13
CA ASP A 119 -1.96 -0.69 -18.55
C ASP A 119 -2.54 0.32 -17.55
N LEU A 120 -1.77 1.36 -17.20
CA LEU A 120 -2.15 2.35 -16.20
C LEU A 120 -2.88 3.53 -16.84
N ALA A 121 -4.04 3.84 -16.26
CA ALA A 121 -4.79 5.06 -16.57
C ALA A 121 -4.03 6.31 -16.13
N VAL A 122 -4.31 7.44 -16.76
CA VAL A 122 -3.91 8.75 -16.26
C VAL A 122 -4.83 9.13 -15.11
N ALA A 123 -4.24 9.42 -13.95
CA ALA A 123 -5.01 9.80 -12.77
C ALA A 123 -5.80 11.08 -13.06
N ALA A 124 -7.12 11.04 -12.87
CA ALA A 124 -7.97 12.23 -13.05
C ALA A 124 -7.62 13.34 -12.03
N LYS A 125 -7.22 12.93 -10.83
CA LYS A 125 -6.62 13.79 -9.80
C LYS A 125 -5.38 13.07 -9.26
N PRO A 126 -4.18 13.40 -9.76
CA PRO A 126 -2.93 12.81 -9.27
C PRO A 126 -2.81 12.95 -7.74
N ARG A 127 -2.48 11.86 -7.08
CA ARG A 127 -2.29 11.80 -5.63
C ARG A 127 -0.82 11.78 -5.26
N ARG A 128 -0.50 12.44 -4.15
CA ARG A 128 0.78 12.28 -3.45
C ARG A 128 0.56 11.40 -2.22
N TYR A 129 1.40 10.39 -2.13
CA TYR A 129 1.36 9.38 -1.09
C TYR A 129 2.61 9.48 -0.24
N HIS A 130 2.45 9.53 1.08
CA HIS A 130 3.57 9.45 2.02
C HIS A 130 3.70 8.03 2.54
N ILE A 131 4.88 7.43 2.33
CA ILE A 131 5.26 6.14 2.89
C ILE A 131 5.96 6.39 4.22
N ASN A 132 5.42 5.85 5.30
CA ASN A 132 6.06 5.87 6.61
C ASN A 132 6.34 4.44 7.06
N GLU A 133 7.51 4.20 7.63
CA GLU A 133 7.83 2.97 8.35
C GLU A 133 7.52 3.14 9.84
N VAL A 134 6.86 2.14 10.43
CA VAL A 134 6.67 2.02 11.87
C VAL A 134 7.02 0.60 12.28
N ASP A 135 8.28 0.38 12.63
CA ASP A 135 8.83 -0.94 12.92
C ASP A 135 8.61 -1.89 11.73
N GLU A 136 7.93 -3.02 11.91
CA GLU A 136 7.75 -4.02 10.85
C GLU A 136 6.61 -3.69 9.85
N VAL A 137 5.98 -2.52 9.95
CA VAL A 137 4.78 -2.14 9.17
C VAL A 137 5.01 -0.85 8.40
N PHE A 138 4.66 -0.86 7.12
CA PHE A 138 4.64 0.32 6.27
C PHE A 138 3.22 0.86 6.15
N ILE A 139 3.11 2.19 6.18
CA ILE A 139 1.85 2.91 6.09
C ILE A 139 1.97 3.93 4.96
N VAL A 140 1.13 3.77 3.93
CA VAL A 140 0.92 4.77 2.88
C VAL A 140 -0.31 5.59 3.21
N THR A 141 -0.18 6.91 3.21
CA THR A 141 -1.30 7.84 3.38
C THR A 141 -1.33 8.87 2.27
N THR A 142 -2.51 9.25 1.80
CA THR A 142 -2.66 10.41 0.91
C THR A 142 -2.35 11.71 1.65
N GLU A 143 -1.67 12.65 0.98
CA GLU A 143 -1.58 14.04 1.45
C GLU A 143 -3.00 14.63 1.62
N ASP A 144 -3.22 15.35 2.71
CA ASP A 144 -4.44 16.12 2.88
C ASP A 144 -4.46 17.20 1.80
N GLY A 145 -5.44 17.13 0.89
CA GLY A 145 -5.72 18.26 0.03
C GLY A 145 -6.28 19.38 0.90
N ASP A 146 -5.47 20.41 1.17
CA ASP A 146 -5.94 21.71 1.63
C ASP A 146 -6.98 22.30 0.66
#